data_AF-A0AAV5AXL2-F1
#
_entry.id   AF-A0AAV5AXL2-F1
#
_cell.length_a   1.000
_cell.length_b   1.000
_cell.length_c   1.000
_cell.angle_alpha   90.00
_cell.angle_beta   90.00
_cell.angle_gamma   90.00
#
_symmetry.space_group_name_H-M   'P 1'
#
loop_
_entity.id
_entity.type
_entity.pdbx_description
1 polymer ?
#
loop_
_entity_poly.entity_id
_entity_poly.type
_entity_poly.pdbx_seq_one_letter_code
_entity_poly.pdbx_strand_id
1 'polypeptide(L)'
;MAIDGIKIIDSDSAYDIYNDITERYKNLEEVTKIIQEWLNEEENFCTDALHTEIYWTALAYSLWKIGHLPDNIQQKTLAIIKNGANKEWLKIDIKAQKQRQKALDKLAEQIQSENPKPIKQPKLTKKKEPYFEVGDVLAIELPQGYGICFISEVYQTPRKLEYHLACTQYLNDSLPTINDGRFSQQQNCLWQKQ
;
A
#
# COMPACT_ATOMS: atom_id res chain seq x y z
N MET A 1 10.29 -9.88 -5.80
CA MET A 1 9.93 -9.31 -4.47
C MET A 1 10.76 -10.04 -3.43
N ALA A 2 11.28 -9.31 -2.44
CA ALA A 2 12.04 -9.91 -1.35
C ALA A 2 11.08 -10.42 -0.27
N ILE A 3 11.47 -11.49 0.41
CA ILE A 3 10.72 -12.03 1.54
C ILE A 3 11.47 -11.59 2.79
N ASP A 4 11.05 -10.46 3.36
CA ASP A 4 11.85 -9.77 4.37
C ASP A 4 11.52 -10.18 5.82
N GLY A 5 10.43 -10.94 6.04
CA GLY A 5 10.14 -11.52 7.34
C GLY A 5 9.05 -12.58 7.36
N ILE A 6 8.85 -13.17 8.54
CA ILE A 6 8.15 -14.45 8.73
C ILE A 6 6.70 -14.25 9.16
N LYS A 7 6.34 -13.13 9.79
CA LYS A 7 4.96 -12.88 10.22
C LYS A 7 4.06 -12.62 9.00
N ILE A 8 2.74 -12.69 9.23
CA ILE A 8 1.74 -12.61 8.16
C ILE A 8 1.92 -11.38 7.25
N ILE A 9 2.27 -10.23 7.83
CA ILE A 9 2.41 -8.93 7.13
C ILE A 9 3.86 -8.43 7.04
N ASP A 10 4.86 -9.29 7.26
CA ASP A 10 6.27 -8.87 7.21
C ASP A 10 6.83 -8.81 5.78
N SER A 11 6.19 -9.47 4.81
CA SER A 11 6.57 -9.35 3.39
C SER A 11 5.98 -8.06 2.82
N ASP A 12 6.74 -7.37 1.96
CA ASP A 12 6.28 -6.15 1.26
C ASP A 12 4.89 -6.33 0.65
N SER A 13 4.67 -7.40 -0.13
CA SER A 13 3.37 -7.67 -0.75
C SER A 13 2.24 -7.84 0.27
N ALA A 14 2.53 -8.52 1.40
CA ALA A 14 1.54 -8.71 2.44
C ALA A 14 1.22 -7.41 3.17
N TYR A 15 2.24 -6.57 3.37
CA TYR A 15 2.07 -5.26 3.97
C TYR A 15 1.31 -4.31 3.06
N ASP A 16 1.56 -4.34 1.75
CA ASP A 16 0.82 -3.56 0.75
C ASP A 16 -0.67 -3.91 0.77
N ILE A 17 -1.02 -5.20 0.75
CA ILE A 17 -2.40 -5.69 0.88
C ILE A 17 -3.03 -5.15 2.18
N TYR A 18 -2.33 -5.30 3.30
CA TYR A 18 -2.83 -4.87 4.60
C TYR A 18 -3.03 -3.35 4.69
N ASN A 19 -2.04 -2.59 4.22
CA ASN A 19 -2.06 -1.14 4.27
C ASN A 19 -3.17 -0.58 3.37
N ASP A 20 -3.29 -1.08 2.13
CA ASP A 20 -4.34 -0.66 1.21
C ASP A 20 -5.74 -0.91 1.79
N ILE A 21 -6.04 -2.15 2.20
CA ILE A 21 -7.36 -2.51 2.75
C ILE A 21 -7.70 -1.65 3.97
N THR A 22 -6.75 -1.49 4.90
CA THR A 22 -7.01 -0.72 6.13
C THR A 22 -7.12 0.77 5.88
N GLU A 23 -6.36 1.34 4.94
CA GLU A 23 -6.46 2.77 4.59
C GLU A 23 -7.74 3.07 3.81
N ARG A 24 -8.14 2.22 2.85
CA ARG A 24 -9.40 2.34 2.13
C ARG A 24 -10.61 2.21 3.06
N TYR A 25 -10.57 1.25 3.98
CA TYR A 25 -11.58 1.11 5.02
C TYR A 25 -11.70 2.39 5.88
N LYS A 26 -10.58 2.93 6.36
CA LYS A 26 -10.56 4.18 7.14
C LYS A 26 -10.99 5.39 6.29
N ASN A 27 -10.84 5.33 4.97
CA ASN A 27 -11.33 6.33 4.01
C ASN A 27 -12.83 6.20 3.71
N LEU A 28 -13.58 5.39 4.46
CA LEU A 28 -15.02 5.23 4.29
C LEU A 28 -15.43 4.60 2.96
N GLU A 29 -14.52 3.87 2.32
CA GLU A 29 -14.86 3.08 1.15
C GLU A 29 -15.66 1.84 1.54
N GLU A 30 -16.56 1.42 0.65
CA GLU A 30 -17.45 0.28 0.86
C GLU A 30 -16.64 -1.02 0.85
N VAL A 31 -16.82 -1.84 1.90
CA VAL A 31 -15.96 -3.00 2.15
C VAL A 31 -16.13 -4.10 1.10
N THR A 32 -17.34 -4.30 0.57
CA THR A 32 -17.60 -5.27 -0.49
C THR A 32 -16.82 -4.92 -1.75
N LYS A 33 -16.75 -3.64 -2.12
CA LYS A 33 -15.95 -3.14 -3.23
C LYS A 33 -14.46 -3.41 -3.01
N ILE A 34 -13.92 -3.10 -1.82
CA ILE A 34 -12.52 -3.40 -1.48
C ILE A 34 -12.22 -4.90 -1.65
N ILE A 35 -13.11 -5.76 -1.14
CA ILE A 35 -12.97 -7.22 -1.25
C ILE A 35 -13.00 -7.66 -2.72
N GLN A 36 -13.96 -7.20 -3.51
CA GLN A 36 -14.09 -7.58 -4.92
C GLN A 36 -12.86 -7.19 -5.74
N GLU A 37 -12.35 -5.96 -5.55
CA GLU A 37 -11.16 -5.52 -6.25
C GLU A 37 -9.94 -6.36 -5.87
N TRP A 38 -9.73 -6.64 -4.58
CA TRP A 38 -8.63 -7.51 -4.18
C TRP A 38 -8.78 -8.92 -4.75
N LEU A 39 -9.99 -9.50 -4.76
CA LEU A 39 -10.23 -10.80 -5.39
C LEU A 39 -9.91 -10.81 -6.89
N ASN A 40 -10.14 -9.71 -7.60
CA ASN A 40 -9.77 -9.59 -9.02
C ASN A 40 -8.24 -9.54 -9.23
N GLU A 41 -7.48 -9.13 -8.23
CA GLU A 41 -6.01 -9.14 -8.24
C GLU A 41 -5.41 -10.52 -7.92
N GLU A 42 -6.23 -11.54 -7.65
CA GLU A 42 -5.74 -12.88 -7.31
C GLU A 42 -4.76 -13.41 -8.36
N GLU A 43 -5.10 -13.32 -9.65
CA GLU A 43 -4.25 -13.83 -10.74
C GLU A 43 -2.93 -13.06 -10.89
N ASN A 44 -2.92 -11.77 -10.55
CA ASN A 44 -1.72 -10.92 -10.64
C ASN A 44 -0.72 -11.22 -9.51
N PHE A 45 -1.22 -11.54 -8.31
CA PHE A 45 -0.39 -11.81 -7.15
C PHE A 45 -0.07 -13.29 -6.97
N CYS A 46 -1.01 -14.20 -7.23
CA CYS A 46 -0.87 -15.64 -6.97
C CYS A 46 -0.13 -16.37 -8.10
N THR A 47 1.10 -15.95 -8.39
CA THR A 47 1.93 -16.50 -9.48
C THR A 47 2.50 -17.88 -9.16
N ASP A 48 2.70 -18.18 -7.87
CA ASP A 48 3.15 -19.48 -7.37
C ASP A 48 2.55 -19.79 -5.99
N ALA A 49 2.88 -20.96 -5.45
CA ALA A 49 2.36 -21.41 -4.17
C ALA A 49 2.80 -20.55 -2.97
N LEU A 50 3.96 -19.91 -3.01
CA LEU A 50 4.43 -19.04 -1.94
C LEU A 50 3.66 -17.72 -1.99
N HIS A 51 3.57 -17.10 -3.16
CA HIS A 51 2.83 -15.86 -3.33
C HIS A 51 1.33 -16.04 -3.08
N THR A 52 0.77 -17.20 -3.44
CA THR A 52 -0.61 -17.58 -3.08
C THR A 52 -0.80 -17.65 -1.56
N GLU A 53 0.14 -18.27 -0.83
CA GLU A 53 0.11 -18.31 0.64
C GLU A 53 0.16 -16.89 1.24
N ILE A 54 1.11 -16.06 0.80
CA ILE A 54 1.29 -14.69 1.28
C ILE A 54 0.04 -13.86 1.02
N TYR A 55 -0.49 -13.90 -0.20
CA TYR A 55 -1.67 -13.14 -0.61
C TYR A 55 -2.91 -13.50 0.21
N TRP A 56 -3.27 -14.80 0.28
CA TRP A 56 -4.51 -15.22 0.97
C TRP A 56 -4.43 -15.05 2.49
N THR A 57 -3.24 -15.18 3.08
CA THR A 57 -3.04 -14.97 4.52
C THR A 57 -3.07 -13.48 4.86
N ALA A 58 -2.48 -12.62 4.04
CA ALA A 58 -2.55 -11.16 4.21
C ALA A 58 -3.97 -10.63 4.00
N LEU A 59 -4.68 -11.07 2.96
CA LEU A 59 -6.05 -10.67 2.67
C LEU A 59 -6.98 -11.02 3.85
N ALA A 60 -6.99 -12.28 4.29
CA ALA A 60 -7.84 -12.71 5.39
C ALA A 60 -7.49 -12.01 6.71
N TYR A 61 -6.21 -11.86 7.02
CA TYR A 61 -5.77 -11.14 8.21
C TYR A 61 -6.25 -9.68 8.18
N SER A 62 -6.15 -9.00 7.04
CA SER A 62 -6.55 -7.60 6.88
C SER A 62 -8.05 -7.41 7.05
N LEU A 63 -8.85 -8.28 6.44
CA LEU A 63 -10.31 -8.27 6.57
C LEU A 63 -10.76 -8.61 8.01
N TRP A 64 -10.09 -9.55 8.67
CA TRP A 64 -10.30 -9.83 10.09
C TRP A 64 -9.94 -8.62 10.96
N LYS A 65 -8.87 -7.89 10.63
CA LYS A 65 -8.44 -6.69 11.37
C LYS A 65 -9.47 -5.56 11.34
N ILE A 66 -10.21 -5.41 10.24
CA ILE A 66 -11.33 -4.46 10.14
C ILE A 66 -12.67 -5.05 10.60
N GLY A 67 -12.74 -6.35 10.89
CA GLY A 67 -13.96 -7.02 11.38
C GLY A 67 -14.95 -7.40 10.28
N HIS A 68 -14.49 -7.53 9.03
CA HIS A 68 -15.33 -7.83 7.86
C HIS A 68 -14.74 -8.99 7.04
N LEU A 69 -14.37 -10.09 7.69
CA LEU A 69 -13.87 -11.30 7.02
C LEU A 69 -15.05 -12.16 6.53
N PRO A 70 -15.23 -12.34 5.21
CA PRO A 70 -16.27 -13.23 4.68
C PRO A 70 -15.89 -14.71 4.82
N ASP A 71 -16.90 -15.56 4.99
CA ASP A 71 -16.73 -17.02 5.18
C ASP A 71 -15.97 -17.70 4.03
N ASN A 72 -16.23 -17.32 2.77
CA ASN A 72 -15.55 -17.92 1.62
C ASN A 72 -14.04 -17.63 1.64
N ILE A 73 -13.63 -16.41 2.02
CA ILE A 73 -12.23 -16.04 2.15
C ILE A 73 -11.61 -16.76 3.35
N GLN A 74 -12.31 -16.79 4.49
CA GLN A 74 -11.86 -17.53 5.68
C GLN A 74 -11.61 -19.02 5.34
N GLN A 75 -12.56 -19.69 4.71
CA GLN A 75 -12.46 -21.10 4.34
C GLN A 75 -11.30 -21.37 3.36
N LYS A 76 -11.15 -20.52 2.34
CA LYS A 76 -10.04 -20.62 1.38
C LYS A 76 -8.68 -20.44 2.06
N THR A 77 -8.55 -19.44 2.93
CA THR A 77 -7.31 -19.22 3.69
C THR A 77 -6.99 -20.38 4.63
N LEU A 78 -7.99 -20.95 5.33
CA LEU A 78 -7.80 -22.13 6.18
C LEU A 78 -7.35 -23.36 5.37
N ALA A 79 -7.90 -23.56 4.17
CA ALA A 79 -7.48 -24.64 3.27
C ALA A 79 -6.02 -24.48 2.83
N ILE A 80 -5.57 -23.25 2.55
CA ILE A 80 -4.19 -22.94 2.22
C ILE A 80 -3.26 -23.19 3.42
N ILE A 81 -3.64 -22.73 4.61
CA ILE A 81 -2.85 -22.95 5.85
C ILE A 81 -2.69 -24.46 6.14
N LYS A 82 -3.72 -25.26 5.85
CA LYS A 82 -3.69 -26.73 6.04
C LYS A 82 -2.60 -27.42 5.20
N ASN A 83 -2.20 -26.84 4.06
CA ASN A 83 -1.09 -27.37 3.25
C ASN A 83 0.28 -27.13 3.91
N GLY A 84 0.33 -26.30 4.94
CA GLY A 84 1.52 -25.94 5.68
C GLY A 84 2.34 -24.84 5.00
N ALA A 85 3.30 -24.29 5.76
CA ALA A 85 4.20 -23.26 5.28
C ALA A 85 5.03 -23.78 4.10
N ASN A 86 5.04 -22.99 3.02
CA ASN A 86 5.75 -23.31 1.79
C ASN A 86 7.23 -23.66 2.04
N LYS A 87 7.77 -24.63 1.30
CA LYS A 87 9.18 -25.03 1.43
C LYS A 87 10.14 -23.91 1.03
N GLU A 88 9.71 -22.95 0.22
CA GLU A 88 10.52 -21.80 -0.17
C GLU A 88 10.99 -20.94 1.00
N TRP A 89 10.26 -20.95 2.12
CA TRP A 89 10.71 -20.32 3.36
C TRP A 89 12.08 -20.85 3.84
N LEU A 90 12.44 -22.10 3.52
CA LEU A 90 13.76 -22.67 3.84
C LEU A 90 14.93 -22.00 3.09
N LYS A 91 14.66 -21.34 1.96
CA LYS A 91 15.68 -20.62 1.19
C LYS A 91 16.17 -19.36 1.91
N ILE A 92 15.36 -18.81 2.82
CA ILE A 92 15.68 -17.61 3.61
C ILE A 92 16.48 -18.03 4.84
N ASP A 93 15.95 -18.97 5.62
CA ASP A 93 16.60 -19.53 6.80
C ASP A 93 16.07 -20.93 7.09
N ILE A 94 16.93 -21.80 7.61
CA ILE A 94 16.60 -23.21 7.92
C ILE A 94 15.44 -23.32 8.93
N LYS A 95 15.27 -22.31 9.80
CA LYS A 95 14.19 -22.23 10.79
C LYS A 95 13.00 -21.41 10.30
N ALA A 96 13.11 -20.66 9.20
CA ALA A 96 12.05 -19.76 8.73
C ALA A 96 10.75 -20.51 8.42
N GLN A 97 10.81 -21.67 7.75
CA GLN A 97 9.61 -22.47 7.48
C GLN A 97 8.87 -22.86 8.77
N LYS A 98 9.60 -23.34 9.79
CA LYS A 98 9.00 -23.73 11.07
C LYS A 98 8.40 -22.53 11.81
N GLN A 99 9.06 -21.38 11.74
CA GLN A 99 8.55 -20.14 12.33
C GLN A 99 7.32 -19.62 11.57
N ARG A 100 7.31 -19.74 10.24
CA ARG A 100 6.17 -19.39 9.40
C ARG A 100 4.97 -20.26 9.72
N GLN A 101 5.17 -21.57 9.85
CA GLN A 101 4.10 -22.48 10.24
C GLN A 101 3.42 -22.02 11.54
N LYS A 102 4.19 -21.64 12.56
CA LYS A 102 3.63 -21.09 13.80
C LYS A 102 2.82 -19.81 13.59
N ALA A 103 3.24 -18.96 12.67
CA ALA A 103 2.49 -17.75 12.32
C ALA A 103 1.16 -18.09 11.61
N LEU A 104 1.18 -19.10 10.72
CA LEU A 104 -0.01 -19.60 10.04
C LEU A 104 -0.98 -20.28 11.02
N ASP A 105 -0.48 -21.11 11.94
CA ASP A 105 -1.30 -21.79 12.96
C ASP A 105 -2.02 -20.76 13.84
N LYS A 106 -1.28 -19.72 14.28
CA LYS A 106 -1.86 -18.61 15.03
C LYS A 106 -2.91 -17.85 14.22
N LEU A 107 -2.66 -17.62 12.93
CA LEU A 107 -3.63 -16.97 12.05
C LEU A 107 -4.90 -17.82 11.91
N ALA A 108 -4.76 -19.14 11.73
CA ALA A 108 -5.89 -20.06 11.58
C ALA A 108 -6.80 -20.05 12.81
N GLU A 109 -6.23 -20.07 14.02
CA GLU A 109 -6.99 -19.91 15.27
C GLU A 109 -7.67 -18.54 15.34
N GLN A 110 -6.93 -17.48 14.98
CA GLN A 110 -7.40 -16.10 15.08
C GLN A 110 -8.61 -15.83 14.18
N ILE A 111 -8.55 -16.23 12.91
CA ILE A 111 -9.61 -15.93 11.93
C ILE A 111 -10.90 -16.73 12.14
N GLN A 112 -10.87 -17.80 12.94
CA GLN A 112 -12.06 -18.56 13.33
C GLN A 112 -12.92 -17.85 14.38
N SER A 113 -12.37 -16.86 15.06
CA SER A 113 -13.08 -16.02 16.03
C SER A 113 -13.31 -14.62 15.46
N GLU A 114 -14.38 -13.97 15.88
CA GLU A 114 -14.55 -12.54 15.61
C GLU A 114 -13.43 -11.73 16.27
N ASN A 115 -12.96 -10.68 15.60
CA ASN A 115 -11.96 -9.80 16.17
C ASN A 115 -12.58 -9.01 17.34
N PRO A 116 -12.10 -9.16 18.59
CA PRO A 116 -12.67 -8.46 19.74
C PRO A 116 -12.43 -6.94 19.71
N LYS A 117 -11.47 -6.47 18.91
CA LYS A 117 -11.10 -5.06 18.78
C LYS A 117 -10.83 -4.73 17.30
N PRO A 118 -11.87 -4.69 16.45
CA PRO A 118 -11.70 -4.33 15.05
C PRO A 118 -11.22 -2.87 14.95
N ILE A 119 -10.47 -2.58 13.88
CA ILE A 119 -10.10 -1.21 13.54
C ILE A 119 -11.39 -0.41 13.38
N LYS A 120 -11.53 0.67 14.15
CA LYS A 120 -12.71 1.51 14.07
C LYS A 120 -12.64 2.37 12.82
N GLN A 121 -13.74 2.41 12.08
CA GLN A 121 -13.89 3.37 11.00
C GLN A 121 -13.95 4.80 11.57
N PRO A 122 -13.13 5.74 11.08
CA PRO A 122 -13.18 7.14 11.52
C PRO A 122 -14.54 7.78 11.20
N LYS A 123 -14.90 8.84 11.95
CA LYS A 123 -16.08 9.65 11.59
C LYS A 123 -15.76 10.52 10.39
N LEU A 124 -16.76 10.75 9.53
CA LEU A 124 -16.63 11.68 8.41
C LEU A 124 -16.29 13.08 8.93
N THR A 125 -15.15 13.61 8.51
CA THR A 125 -14.74 14.99 8.73
C THR A 125 -15.01 15.84 7.50
N LYS A 126 -15.10 17.17 7.67
CA LYS A 126 -15.18 18.09 6.52
C LYS A 126 -13.99 17.83 5.59
N LYS A 127 -14.29 17.64 4.30
CA LYS A 127 -13.27 17.43 3.26
C LYS A 127 -12.36 18.66 3.20
N LYS A 128 -11.05 18.46 3.21
CA LYS A 128 -10.07 19.55 3.04
C LYS A 128 -10.05 19.95 1.58
N GLU A 129 -10.34 21.21 1.26
CA GLU A 129 -10.22 21.71 -0.10
C GLU A 129 -8.73 21.88 -0.45
N PRO A 130 -8.30 21.46 -1.66
CA PRO A 130 -6.93 21.68 -2.10
C PRO A 130 -6.66 23.18 -2.31
N TYR A 131 -5.50 23.64 -1.85
CA TYR A 131 -4.99 24.99 -2.10
C TYR A 131 -4.39 25.16 -3.50
N PHE A 132 -3.88 24.06 -4.07
CA PHE A 132 -3.22 23.99 -5.37
C PHE A 132 -3.80 22.86 -6.22
N GLU A 133 -3.71 23.02 -7.53
CA GLU A 133 -4.16 22.06 -8.52
C GLU A 133 -2.98 21.45 -9.28
N VAL A 134 -3.21 20.32 -9.96
CA VAL A 134 -2.19 19.70 -10.82
C VAL A 134 -1.78 20.68 -11.91
N GLY A 135 -0.48 20.90 -12.05
CA GLY A 135 0.10 21.86 -12.99
C GLY A 135 0.44 23.22 -12.38
N ASP A 136 -0.01 23.52 -11.16
CA ASP A 136 0.44 24.72 -10.45
C ASP A 136 1.95 24.70 -10.24
N VAL A 137 2.60 25.84 -10.49
CA VAL A 137 4.04 26.03 -10.33
C VAL A 137 4.28 26.84 -9.07
N LEU A 138 5.12 26.31 -8.18
CA LEU A 138 5.45 26.92 -6.89
C LEU A 138 6.93 27.31 -6.86
N ALA A 139 7.19 28.52 -6.35
CA ALA A 139 8.51 28.91 -5.92
C ALA A 139 8.74 28.40 -4.49
N ILE A 140 9.86 27.72 -4.24
CA ILE A 140 10.25 27.24 -2.92
C ILE A 140 11.51 27.99 -2.49
N GLU A 141 11.45 28.64 -1.33
CA GLU A 141 12.64 29.20 -0.68
C GLU A 141 13.45 28.08 0.00
N LEU A 142 14.72 27.94 -0.37
CA LEU A 142 15.69 27.01 0.18
C LEU A 142 16.85 27.80 0.81
N PRO A 143 17.66 27.20 1.70
CA PRO A 143 18.81 27.88 2.29
C PRO A 143 19.83 28.41 1.27
N GLN A 144 19.86 27.82 0.06
CA GLN A 144 20.79 28.17 -1.01
C GLN A 144 20.18 29.09 -2.10
N GLY A 145 18.94 29.56 -1.92
CA GLY A 145 18.21 30.36 -2.91
C GLY A 145 16.80 29.84 -3.18
N TYR A 146 16.21 30.24 -4.30
CA TYR A 146 14.86 29.85 -4.71
C TYR A 146 14.89 28.74 -5.75
N GLY A 147 14.14 27.68 -5.48
CA GLY A 147 13.84 26.61 -6.44
C GLY A 147 12.45 26.72 -7.04
N ILE A 148 12.22 25.94 -8.10
CA ILE A 148 10.89 25.77 -8.71
C ILE A 148 10.47 24.31 -8.59
N CYS A 149 9.24 24.07 -8.17
CA CYS A 149 8.55 22.80 -8.31
C CYS A 149 7.18 23.00 -8.96
N PHE A 150 6.57 21.92 -9.43
CA PHE A 150 5.17 21.94 -9.83
C PHE A 150 4.41 20.79 -9.19
N ILE A 151 3.10 20.99 -9.02
CA ILE A 151 2.19 19.95 -8.52
C ILE A 151 2.02 18.92 -9.63
N SER A 152 2.59 17.73 -9.45
CA SER A 152 2.45 16.62 -10.40
C SER A 152 1.16 15.84 -10.16
N GLU A 153 0.71 15.77 -8.91
CA GLU A 153 -0.51 15.05 -8.52
C GLU A 153 -1.08 15.65 -7.23
N VAL A 154 -2.42 15.66 -7.13
CA VAL A 154 -3.14 15.99 -5.90
C VAL A 154 -3.87 14.74 -5.43
N TYR A 155 -3.37 14.09 -4.39
CA TYR A 155 -4.00 12.92 -3.79
C TYR A 155 -4.92 13.33 -2.65
N GLN A 156 -6.22 13.06 -2.78
CA GLN A 156 -7.22 13.50 -1.82
C GLN A 156 -8.11 12.33 -1.38
N THR A 157 -8.13 12.08 -0.07
CA THR A 157 -9.05 11.17 0.61
C THR A 157 -9.87 11.95 1.64
N PRO A 158 -10.89 11.35 2.27
CA PRO A 158 -11.61 12.01 3.35
C PRO A 158 -10.72 12.41 4.54
N ARG A 159 -9.55 11.77 4.71
CA ARG A 159 -8.63 11.99 5.83
C ARG A 159 -7.33 12.70 5.45
N LYS A 160 -6.91 12.61 4.19
CA LYS A 160 -5.59 13.08 3.71
C LYS A 160 -5.76 13.98 2.49
N LEU A 161 -4.98 15.05 2.45
CA LEU A 161 -4.73 15.83 1.25
C LEU A 161 -3.22 15.89 1.12
N GLU A 162 -2.70 15.40 0.01
CA GLU A 162 -1.27 15.27 -0.27
C GLU A 162 -0.96 15.79 -1.66
N TYR A 163 0.17 16.47 -1.76
CA TYR A 163 0.69 17.03 -3.00
C TYR A 163 1.95 16.26 -3.37
N HIS A 164 1.96 15.69 -4.58
CA HIS A 164 3.19 15.20 -5.16
C HIS A 164 3.84 16.37 -5.91
N LEU A 165 5.09 16.67 -5.53
CA LEU A 165 5.85 17.77 -6.09
C LEU A 165 6.94 17.20 -7.01
N ALA A 166 6.96 17.68 -8.24
CA ALA A 166 8.08 17.48 -9.15
C ALA A 166 9.02 18.68 -9.06
N CYS A 167 10.17 18.48 -8.41
CA CYS A 167 11.18 19.51 -8.26
C CYS A 167 12.06 19.60 -9.51
N THR A 168 12.42 20.82 -9.87
CA THR A 168 13.32 21.10 -10.97
C THR A 168 14.75 21.28 -10.45
N GLN A 169 15.73 21.33 -11.35
CA GLN A 169 17.10 21.73 -11.01
C GLN A 169 17.29 23.25 -10.96
N TYR A 170 16.21 24.04 -11.12
CA TYR A 170 16.29 25.49 -11.06
C TYR A 170 16.68 25.94 -9.65
N LEU A 171 17.72 26.76 -9.57
CA LEU A 171 18.15 27.41 -8.34
C LEU A 171 18.68 28.81 -8.67
N ASN A 172 18.14 29.82 -8.00
CA ASN A 172 18.53 31.22 -8.23
C ASN A 172 18.43 32.02 -6.93
N ASP A 173 19.28 33.02 -6.74
CA ASP A 173 19.23 33.91 -5.57
C ASP A 173 17.98 34.81 -5.56
N SER A 174 17.36 35.01 -6.73
CA SER A 174 16.17 35.84 -6.90
C SER A 174 14.89 35.01 -7.08
N LEU A 175 13.75 35.56 -6.65
CA LEU A 175 12.45 34.91 -6.75
C LEU A 175 12.11 34.60 -8.23
N PRO A 176 11.83 33.34 -8.59
CA PRO A 176 11.56 32.96 -9.96
C PRO A 176 10.23 33.51 -10.47
N THR A 177 10.18 33.76 -11.78
CA THR A 177 8.98 34.12 -12.54
C THR A 177 8.47 32.94 -13.37
N ILE A 178 7.25 33.03 -13.88
CA ILE A 178 6.67 31.98 -14.75
C ILE A 178 7.52 31.70 -16.00
N ASN A 179 8.29 32.69 -16.46
CA ASN A 179 9.16 32.56 -17.64
C ASN A 179 10.48 31.83 -17.34
N ASP A 180 10.85 31.71 -16.07
CA ASP A 180 12.03 30.97 -15.63
C ASP A 180 11.78 29.46 -15.64
N GLY A 181 10.52 29.06 -15.47
CA GLY A 181 10.01 27.71 -15.69
C GLY A 181 9.77 27.40 -17.17
N ARG A 182 10.78 27.52 -18.05
CA ARG A 182 10.65 27.00 -19.42
C ARG A 182 10.72 25.48 -19.41
N PHE A 183 9.58 24.86 -19.14
CA PHE A 183 9.38 23.44 -19.32
C PHE A 183 9.09 23.21 -20.81
N SER A 184 10.04 22.62 -21.55
CA SER A 184 9.68 22.04 -22.83
C SER A 184 8.54 21.05 -22.56
N GLN A 185 7.45 21.12 -23.33
CA GLN A 185 6.40 20.08 -23.39
C GLN A 185 6.93 18.68 -23.84
N GLN A 186 8.26 18.51 -23.87
CA GLN A 186 9.00 17.30 -24.13
C GLN A 186 10.26 17.35 -23.25
N GLN A 187 10.16 16.99 -21.98
CA GLN A 187 11.21 16.16 -21.42
C GLN A 187 10.72 14.73 -21.60
N ASN A 188 11.09 14.14 -22.74
CA ASN A 188 11.21 12.68 -22.82
C ASN A 188 12.08 12.27 -21.63
N CYS A 189 11.48 11.64 -20.63
CA CYS A 189 12.21 10.92 -19.59
C CYS A 189 13.07 9.85 -20.27
N LEU A 190 14.29 10.21 -20.65
CA LEU A 190 15.33 9.27 -20.98
C LEU A 190 15.84 8.69 -19.66
N TRP A 191 15.14 7.66 -19.17
CA TRP A 191 15.77 6.71 -18.26
C TRP A 191 16.80 5.93 -19.08
N GLN A 192 18.06 6.38 -19.07
CA GLN A 192 19.16 5.50 -19.42
C GLN A 192 19.41 4.57 -18.24
N LYS A 193 19.02 3.30 -18.39
CA LYS A 193 19.60 2.21 -17.59
C LYS A 193 21.09 2.15 -17.90
N GLN A 194 21.94 2.33 -16.88
CA GLN A 194 23.25 1.68 -16.86
C GLN A 194 23.08 0.25 -16.36
#